data_AF-A0A6N7VE93-F1
#
_entry.id   AF-A0A6N7VE93-F1
#
_cell.length_a   1.000
_cell.length_b   1.000
_cell.length_c   1.000
_cell.angle_alpha   90.00
_cell.angle_beta   90.00
_cell.angle_gamma   90.00
#
_symmetry.space_group_name_H-M   'P 1'
#
loop_
_entity.id
_entity.type
_entity.pdbx_description
1 polymer ?
#
loop_
_entity_poly.entity_id
_entity_poly.type
_entity_poly.pdbx_seq_one_letter_code
_entity_poly.pdbx_strand_id
1 'polypeptide(L)'
;MAAIDLETTQNQARKLLDSRIASVTELVKARQRRDELLDQMKEAERENKRAYTRAIRDGWSEDELKKLGLDETGGRRGARRTVNSSAT
;
A
#
# COMPACT_ATOMS: atom_id res chain seq x y z
N MET A 1 5.06 -34.81 40.65
CA MET A 1 4.75 -34.60 39.22
C MET A 1 3.26 -34.39 39.13
N ALA A 2 2.80 -33.24 38.61
CA ALA A 2 1.38 -33.07 38.32
C ALA A 2 0.99 -34.12 37.26
N ALA A 3 -0.07 -34.89 37.53
CA ALA A 3 -0.58 -35.85 36.56
C ALA A 3 -1.03 -35.08 35.32
N ILE A 4 -0.58 -35.52 34.14
CA ILE A 4 -1.01 -34.94 32.86
C ILE A 4 -2.50 -35.28 32.70
N ASP A 5 -3.34 -34.26 32.70
CA ASP A 5 -4.77 -34.39 32.45
C ASP A 5 -5.07 -34.35 30.95
N LEU A 6 -5.74 -35.38 30.44
CA LEU A 6 -6.01 -35.57 29.02
C LEU A 6 -6.93 -34.45 28.50
N GLU A 7 -8.00 -34.14 29.23
CA GLU A 7 -9.00 -33.16 28.81
C GLU A 7 -8.39 -31.75 28.73
N THR A 8 -7.63 -31.36 29.76
CA THR A 8 -6.90 -30.09 29.76
C THR A 8 -5.93 -29.98 28.59
N THR A 9 -5.17 -31.04 28.32
CA THR A 9 -4.20 -31.06 27.21
C THR A 9 -4.91 -30.93 25.85
N GLN A 10 -6.01 -31.64 25.65
CA GLN A 10 -6.81 -31.53 24.42
C GLN A 10 -7.38 -30.12 24.22
N ASN A 11 -7.91 -29.52 25.30
CA ASN A 11 -8.46 -28.17 25.25
C ASN A 11 -7.39 -27.12 24.96
N GLN A 12 -6.18 -27.27 25.50
CA GLN A 12 -5.04 -26.41 25.18
C GLN A 12 -4.62 -26.54 23.71
N ALA A 13 -4.56 -27.77 23.19
CA ALA A 13 -4.22 -28.01 21.78
C ALA A 13 -5.24 -27.37 20.83
N ARG A 14 -6.55 -27.48 21.12
CA ARG A 14 -7.60 -26.81 20.35
C ARG A 14 -7.45 -25.29 20.36
N LYS A 15 -7.30 -24.68 21.54
CA LYS A 15 -7.09 -23.22 21.66
C LYS A 15 -5.87 -22.73 20.86
N LEU A 16 -4.79 -23.50 20.85
CA LEU A 16 -3.60 -23.18 20.05
C LEU A 16 -3.89 -23.23 18.55
N LEU A 17 -4.63 -24.24 18.09
CA LEU A 17 -5.06 -24.34 16.70
C LEU A 17 -5.97 -23.17 16.31
N ASP A 18 -6.93 -22.79 17.15
CA ASP A 18 -7.82 -21.66 16.91
C ASP A 18 -7.03 -20.34 16.75
N SER A 19 -6.06 -20.11 17.62
CA SER A 19 -5.18 -18.94 17.54
C SER A 19 -4.34 -18.90 16.25
N ARG A 20 -3.85 -20.06 15.82
CA ARG A 20 -3.10 -20.20 14.55
C ARG A 20 -4.01 -19.96 13.35
N ILE A 21 -5.22 -20.50 13.37
CA ILE A 21 -6.23 -20.30 12.33
C ILE A 21 -6.55 -18.81 12.22
N ALA A 22 -6.82 -18.13 13.34
CA ALA A 22 -7.09 -16.69 13.35
C ALA A 22 -5.95 -15.89 12.70
N SER A 23 -4.70 -16.19 13.06
CA SER A 23 -3.52 -15.53 12.48
C SER A 23 -3.42 -15.70 10.96
N VAL A 24 -3.65 -16.93 10.46
CA VAL A 24 -3.62 -17.21 9.01
C VAL A 24 -4.80 -16.55 8.29
N THR A 25 -5.98 -16.53 8.89
CA THR A 25 -7.16 -15.84 8.35
C THR A 25 -6.89 -14.35 8.16
N GLU A 26 -6.33 -13.67 9.17
CA GLU A 26 -6.01 -12.25 9.06
C GLU A 26 -4.92 -11.98 8.00
N LEU A 27 -3.92 -12.85 7.89
CA LEU A 27 -2.92 -12.74 6.83
C LEU A 27 -3.53 -12.87 5.44
N VAL A 28 -4.46 -13.81 5.24
CA VAL A 28 -5.15 -13.98 3.95
C VAL A 28 -5.95 -12.73 3.60
N LYS A 29 -6.73 -12.18 4.54
CA LYS A 29 -7.47 -10.93 4.34
C LYS A 29 -6.55 -9.77 3.96
N ALA A 30 -5.43 -9.62 4.67
CA ALA A 30 -4.45 -8.57 4.38
C ALA A 30 -3.84 -8.72 2.98
N ARG A 31 -3.57 -9.96 2.54
CA ARG A 31 -3.05 -10.24 1.19
C ARG A 31 -4.08 -9.92 0.11
N GLN A 32 -5.34 -10.35 0.29
CA GLN A 32 -6.43 -10.02 -0.63
C GLN A 32 -6.58 -8.51 -0.77
N ARG A 33 -6.60 -7.78 0.35
CA ARG A 33 -6.71 -6.32 0.33
C ARG A 33 -5.52 -5.64 -0.36
N ARG A 34 -4.30 -6.15 -0.15
CA ARG A 34 -3.10 -5.67 -0.85
C ARG A 34 -3.28 -5.82 -2.36
N ASP A 35 -3.71 -6.98 -2.83
CA ASP A 35 -3.83 -7.27 -4.26
C ASP A 35 -4.91 -6.42 -4.93
N GLU A 36 -6.06 -6.25 -4.28
CA GLU A 36 -7.09 -5.31 -4.72
C GLU A 36 -6.54 -3.88 -4.87
N LEU A 37 -5.77 -3.40 -3.89
CA LEU A 37 -5.16 -2.07 -3.93
C LEU A 37 -4.13 -1.94 -5.04
N LEU A 38 -3.33 -2.97 -5.29
CA LEU A 38 -2.36 -2.99 -6.38
C LEU A 38 -3.06 -2.92 -7.74
N ASP A 39 -4.18 -3.62 -7.90
CA ASP A 39 -4.93 -3.57 -9.15
C ASP A 39 -5.64 -2.22 -9.35
N GLN A 40 -6.17 -1.62 -8.28
CA GLN A 40 -6.68 -0.24 -8.30
C GLN A 40 -5.57 0.76 -8.67
N MET A 41 -4.38 0.58 -8.12
CA MET A 41 -3.22 1.43 -8.43
C MET A 41 -2.81 1.31 -9.90
N LYS A 42 -2.75 0.09 -10.45
CA LYS A 42 -2.44 -0.12 -11.88
C LYS A 42 -3.47 0.56 -12.79
N GLU A 43 -4.76 0.49 -12.47
CA GLU A 43 -5.77 1.13 -13.30
C GLU A 43 -5.69 2.66 -13.19
N ALA A 44 -5.52 3.20 -11.98
CA ALA A 44 -5.30 4.62 -11.77
C ALA A 44 -4.05 5.12 -12.53
N GLU A 45 -2.96 4.36 -12.55
CA GLU A 45 -1.77 4.69 -13.34
C GLU A 45 -2.04 4.70 -14.85
N ARG A 46 -2.84 3.77 -15.36
CA ARG A 46 -3.24 3.75 -16.78
C ARG A 46 -4.11 4.94 -17.12
N GLU A 47 -5.08 5.28 -16.27
CA GLU A 47 -5.93 6.45 -16.44
C GLU A 47 -5.11 7.74 -16.42
N ASN A 48 -4.16 7.87 -15.49
CA ASN A 48 -3.26 9.01 -15.43
C ASN A 48 -2.45 9.16 -16.73
N LYS A 49 -1.85 8.06 -17.23
CA LYS A 49 -1.12 8.08 -18.50
C LYS A 49 -2.01 8.49 -19.67
N ARG A 50 -3.23 7.95 -19.76
CA ARG A 50 -4.20 8.34 -20.79
C ARG A 50 -4.55 9.82 -20.72
N ALA A 51 -4.76 10.36 -19.52
CA ALA A 51 -5.05 11.78 -19.31
C ALA A 51 -3.87 12.67 -19.70
N TYR A 52 -2.64 12.28 -19.32
CA TYR A 52 -1.41 12.98 -19.71
C TYR A 52 -1.25 13.03 -21.23
N THR A 53 -1.35 11.87 -21.92
CA THR A 53 -1.28 11.82 -23.39
C THR A 53 -2.38 12.66 -24.04
N ARG A 54 -3.59 12.68 -23.46
CA ARG A 54 -4.68 13.53 -23.95
C ARG A 54 -4.34 15.01 -23.79
N ALA A 55 -3.78 15.44 -22.67
CA ALA A 55 -3.34 16.82 -22.47
C ALA A 55 -2.30 17.25 -23.51
N ILE A 56 -1.31 16.40 -23.79
CA ILE A 56 -0.33 16.64 -24.86
C ILE A 56 -1.03 16.79 -26.22
N ARG A 57 -1.98 15.90 -26.54
CA ARG A 57 -2.77 15.98 -27.78
C ARG A 57 -3.63 17.26 -27.87
N ASP A 58 -4.15 17.73 -26.74
CA ASP A 58 -4.96 18.95 -26.63
C ASP A 58 -4.10 20.23 -26.70
N GLY A 59 -2.78 20.10 -26.90
CA GLY A 59 -1.86 21.19 -27.20
C GLY A 59 -1.00 21.65 -26.04
N TRP A 60 -1.05 20.96 -24.89
CA TRP A 60 -0.15 21.25 -23.77
C TRP A 60 1.26 20.76 -24.08
N SER A 61 2.27 21.57 -23.79
CA SER A 61 3.66 21.11 -23.78
C SER A 61 4.01 20.42 -22.47
N GLU A 62 5.00 19.52 -22.52
CA GLU A 62 5.50 18.82 -21.33
C GLU A 62 6.03 19.81 -20.27
N ASP A 63 6.66 20.90 -20.69
CA ASP A 63 7.18 21.93 -19.78
C ASP A 63 6.07 22.70 -19.06
N GLU A 64 4.94 22.95 -19.72
CA GLU A 64 3.77 23.57 -19.09
C GLU A 64 3.13 22.62 -18.07
N LEU A 65 2.93 21.35 -18.43
CA LEU A 65 2.41 20.35 -17.50
C LEU A 65 3.36 20.17 -16.30
N LYS A 66 4.67 20.16 -16.53
CA LYS A 66 5.68 20.08 -15.49
C LYS A 66 5.69 21.31 -14.57
N LYS A 67 5.50 22.52 -15.08
CA LYS A 67 5.33 23.73 -14.26
C LYS A 67 4.08 23.65 -13.37
N LEU A 68 3.05 22.93 -13.83
CA LEU A 68 1.83 22.63 -13.06
C LEU A 68 1.97 21.41 -12.12
N GLY A 69 3.13 20.74 -12.13
CA GLY A 69 3.37 19.54 -11.32
C GLY A 69 2.70 18.27 -11.85
N LEU A 70 2.32 18.25 -13.12
CA LEU A 70 1.70 17.12 -13.81
C LEU A 70 2.74 16.41 -14.70
N ASP A 71 3.82 15.90 -14.09
CA ASP A 71 4.85 15.16 -14.82
C ASP A 71 4.40 13.74 -15.20
N GLU A 72 4.91 13.23 -16.33
CA GLU A 72 4.58 11.91 -16.87
C GLU A 72 4.88 10.78 -15.86
N THR A 73 5.92 10.97 -15.04
CA THR A 73 6.27 10.11 -13.91
C THR A 73 5.51 10.58 -12.68
N GLY A 74 4.21 10.29 -12.58
CA GLY A 74 3.32 10.76 -11.51
C GLY A 74 3.70 10.34 -10.07
N GLY A 75 4.86 10.78 -9.57
CA GLY A 75 5.38 10.39 -8.27
C GLY A 75 6.82 10.83 -8.00
N ARG A 76 6.91 11.84 -7.12
CA ARG A 76 8.03 12.17 -6.21
C ARG A 76 9.12 13.08 -6.75
N ARG A 77 8.79 14.38 -6.88
CA ARG A 77 9.71 15.42 -6.41
C ARG A 77 9.21 15.93 -5.07
N GLY A 78 9.78 15.35 -4.02
CA GLY A 78 9.54 15.79 -2.66
C GLY A 78 9.72 17.30 -2.57
N ALA A 79 8.76 17.95 -1.90
CA ALA A 79 8.97 19.24 -1.29
C ALA A 79 10.21 19.14 -0.39
N ARG A 80 11.39 19.42 -0.95
CA ARG A 80 12.61 19.67 -0.19
C ARG A 80 12.38 20.99 0.53
N ARG A 81 11.71 20.88 1.68
CA ARG A 81 11.57 21.92 2.69
C ARG A 81 12.98 22.41 2.98
N THR A 82 13.31 23.61 2.50
CA THR A 82 14.49 24.35 2.91
C THR A 82 14.29 24.71 4.38
N VAL A 83 14.68 23.82 5.28
CA VAL A 83 14.87 24.17 6.68
C VAL A 83 16.14 25.00 6.74
N ASN A 84 15.95 26.32 6.64
CA ASN A 84 16.98 27.30 6.94
C ASN A 84 17.19 27.29 8.46
N SER A 85 18.08 26.42 8.94
CA SER A 85 18.57 26.46 10.31
C SER A 85 19.77 27.40 10.37
N SER A 86 19.51 28.69 10.47
CA SER A 86 20.44 29.66 11.01
C SER A 86 20.00 29.99 12.43
N ALA A 87 20.67 29.42 13.43
CA ALA A 87 20.70 29.96 14.77
C ALA A 87 22.14 29.83 15.26
N THR A 88 22.76 31.00 15.39
CA THR A 88 24.07 31.25 15.99
C THR A 88 23.87 31.52 17.48
#